data_AF-A0A920B6B4-F1
#
_entry.id   AF-A0A920B6B4-F1
#
_cell.length_a   1.000
_cell.length_b   1.000
_cell.length_c   1.000
_cell.angle_alpha   90.00
_cell.angle_beta   90.00
_cell.angle_gamma   90.00
#
_symmetry.space_group_name_H-M   'P 1'
#
loop_
_entity.id
_entity.type
_entity.pdbx_description
1 polymer ?
#
loop_
_entity_poly.entity_id
_entity_poly.type
_entity_poly.pdbx_seq_one_letter_code
_entity_poly.pdbx_strand_id
1 'polypeptide(L)'
;MSLLKMRREATEKMLKNFEFQIPSKMIDEEFNFLKSQAEKKDQKESEIKKLANRRVKLGLIINSVAEKNEIKITDSDLTQAVVGEASKYPGQEKQVVEFYKSNPNLMNNLRGVALEEKVMKYIVNSCEKKEKECTIDELFKSDFLQNEKKMISNKKKEKK
;
A
#
# COMPACT_ATOMS: atom_id res chain seq x y z
N MET A 1 -18.74 2.54 -3.13
CA MET A 1 -17.46 2.44 -3.89
C MET A 1 -16.49 1.50 -3.18
N SER A 2 -15.74 0.66 -3.90
CA SER A 2 -14.65 -0.12 -3.27
C SER A 2 -13.58 0.84 -2.71
N LEU A 3 -13.21 0.69 -1.44
CA LEU A 3 -12.16 1.47 -0.77
C LEU A 3 -10.86 1.49 -1.58
N LEU A 4 -10.57 0.37 -2.23
CA LEU A 4 -9.38 0.20 -3.05
C LEU A 4 -9.39 1.09 -4.31
N LYS A 5 -10.54 1.23 -4.97
CA LYS A 5 -10.69 2.11 -6.13
C LYS A 5 -10.50 3.57 -5.73
N MET A 6 -11.11 3.99 -4.63
CA MET A 6 -10.94 5.36 -4.09
C MET A 6 -9.49 5.65 -3.71
N ARG A 7 -8.80 4.72 -3.05
CA ARG A 7 -7.38 4.83 -2.72
C ARG A 7 -6.50 4.98 -3.96
N ARG A 8 -6.77 4.21 -5.01
CA ARG A 8 -6.02 4.30 -6.28
C ARG A 8 -6.26 5.63 -6.99
N GLU A 9 -7.50 6.07 -7.10
CA GLU A 9 -7.80 7.37 -7.70
C GLU A 9 -7.19 8.54 -6.92
N ALA A 10 -7.20 8.46 -5.58
CA ALA A 10 -6.56 9.46 -4.73
C ALA A 10 -5.03 9.51 -4.96
N THR A 11 -4.36 8.36 -4.97
CA THR A 11 -2.89 8.31 -5.19
C THR A 11 -2.50 8.78 -6.59
N GLU A 12 -3.25 8.43 -7.63
CA GLU A 12 -3.02 8.94 -9.00
C GLU A 12 -3.19 10.46 -9.09
N LYS A 13 -4.23 11.01 -8.45
CA LYS A 13 -4.44 12.47 -8.40
C LYS A 13 -3.31 13.18 -7.65
N MET A 14 -2.82 12.61 -6.54
CA MET A 14 -1.67 13.16 -5.82
C MET A 14 -0.41 13.17 -6.69
N LEU A 15 -0.12 12.07 -7.38
CA LEU A 15 1.08 11.94 -8.20
C LEU A 15 1.10 12.92 -9.39
N LYS A 16 -0.08 13.22 -9.95
CA LYS A 16 -0.25 14.17 -11.05
C LYS A 16 -0.19 15.63 -10.61
N ASN A 17 -0.77 15.94 -9.45
CA ASN A 17 -0.89 17.33 -9.00
C ASN A 17 0.39 17.86 -8.33
N PHE A 18 1.22 16.98 -7.74
CA PHE A 18 2.44 17.39 -7.05
C PHE A 18 3.67 17.07 -7.90
N GLU A 19 4.35 18.08 -8.40
CA GLU A 19 5.67 17.94 -9.05
C GLU A 19 6.76 18.51 -8.13
N PHE A 20 7.71 17.65 -7.75
CA PHE A 20 8.87 18.04 -6.96
C PHE A 20 10.04 17.13 -7.32
N GLN A 21 11.26 17.63 -7.15
CA GLN A 21 12.47 16.88 -7.41
C GLN A 21 12.77 15.94 -6.25
N ILE A 22 13.09 14.69 -6.57
CA ILE A 22 13.46 13.67 -5.60
C ILE A 22 14.96 13.42 -5.74
N PRO A 23 15.72 13.43 -4.62
CA PRO A 23 17.14 13.12 -4.67
C PRO A 23 17.39 11.73 -5.28
N SER A 24 18.33 11.64 -6.23
CA SER A 24 18.64 10.40 -6.95
C SER A 24 18.98 9.24 -6.01
N LYS A 25 19.68 9.53 -4.90
CA LYS A 25 20.06 8.52 -3.88
C LYS A 25 18.85 7.77 -3.31
N MET A 26 17.74 8.45 -3.03
CA MET A 26 16.53 7.80 -2.51
C MET A 26 15.91 6.85 -3.54
N ILE A 27 15.97 7.23 -4.83
CA ILE A 27 15.46 6.39 -5.92
C ILE A 27 16.34 5.15 -6.08
N ASP A 28 17.66 5.31 -5.96
CA ASP A 28 18.62 4.22 -6.09
C ASP A 28 18.52 3.23 -4.91
N GLU A 29 18.28 3.71 -3.70
CA GLU A 29 18.01 2.88 -2.51
C GLU A 29 16.74 2.03 -2.69
N GLU A 30 15.62 2.66 -3.09
CA GLU A 30 14.36 1.93 -3.34
C GLU A 30 14.51 0.97 -4.53
N PHE A 31 15.28 1.34 -5.55
CA PHE A 31 15.57 0.46 -6.68
C PHE A 31 16.33 -0.79 -6.23
N ASN A 32 17.36 -0.64 -5.40
CA ASN A 32 18.12 -1.76 -4.84
C ASN A 32 17.24 -2.64 -3.94
N PHE A 33 16.39 -2.03 -3.12
CA PHE A 33 15.42 -2.75 -2.29
C PHE A 33 14.44 -3.57 -3.14
N LEU A 34 13.83 -2.97 -4.17
CA LEU A 34 12.95 -3.65 -5.10
C LEU A 34 13.65 -4.78 -5.87
N LYS A 35 14.89 -4.55 -6.28
CA LYS A 35 15.71 -5.57 -6.95
C LYS A 35 16.03 -6.75 -6.03
N SER A 36 16.22 -6.50 -4.74
CA SER A 36 16.44 -7.57 -3.75
C SER A 36 15.18 -8.40 -3.46
N GLN A 37 13.98 -7.82 -3.56
CA GLN A 37 12.72 -8.55 -3.44
C GLN A 37 12.28 -9.26 -4.72
N ALA A 38 12.70 -8.76 -5.88
CA ALA A 38 12.40 -9.36 -7.17
C ALA A 38 13.26 -10.62 -7.38
N GLU A 39 12.85 -11.74 -6.79
CA GLU A 39 13.52 -13.05 -6.93
C GLU A 39 13.55 -13.56 -8.40
N LYS A 40 12.82 -12.93 -9.34
CA LYS A 40 12.72 -13.35 -10.75
C LYS A 40 13.22 -12.27 -11.73
N LYS A 41 14.28 -12.64 -12.46
CA LYS A 41 15.14 -11.85 -13.37
C LYS A 41 14.52 -11.35 -14.70
N ASP A 42 13.20 -11.16 -14.82
CA ASP A 42 12.59 -10.77 -16.12
C ASP A 42 11.93 -9.37 -16.16
N GLN A 43 12.00 -8.60 -15.06
CA GLN A 43 11.55 -7.21 -15.10
C GLN A 43 12.65 -6.30 -15.64
N LYS A 44 12.35 -5.55 -16.70
CA LYS A 44 13.24 -4.52 -17.25
C LYS A 44 13.62 -3.55 -16.13
N GLU A 45 14.92 -3.27 -15.99
CA GLU A 45 15.41 -2.33 -14.96
C GLU A 45 14.75 -0.95 -15.06
N SER A 46 14.35 -0.54 -16.26
CA SER A 46 13.59 0.70 -16.48
C SER A 46 12.21 0.71 -15.80
N GLU A 47 11.51 -0.42 -15.75
CA GLU A 47 10.21 -0.53 -15.09
C GLU A 47 10.37 -0.53 -13.56
N ILE A 48 11.39 -1.21 -13.04
CA ILE A 48 11.73 -1.18 -11.61
C ILE A 48 12.09 0.24 -11.18
N LYS A 49 12.87 0.97 -12.01
CA LYS A 49 13.24 2.35 -11.72
C LYS A 49 12.04 3.31 -11.73
N LYS A 50 11.09 3.12 -12.65
CA LYS A 50 9.81 3.87 -12.64
C LYS A 50 9.01 3.58 -11.39
N LEU A 51 8.95 2.31 -10.97
CA LEU A 51 8.24 1.90 -9.75
C LEU A 51 8.89 2.49 -8.49
N ALA A 52 10.23 2.46 -8.40
CA ALA A 52 10.99 3.06 -7.32
C ALA A 52 10.69 4.56 -7.19
N ASN A 53 10.78 5.30 -8.30
CA ASN A 53 10.45 6.73 -8.33
C ASN A 53 9.02 6.98 -7.82
N ARG A 54 8.05 6.20 -8.32
CA ARG A 54 6.66 6.32 -7.90
C ARG A 54 6.46 6.05 -6.40
N ARG A 55 7.13 5.04 -5.83
CA ARG A 55 7.05 4.71 -4.40
C ARG A 55 7.68 5.78 -3.52
N VAL A 56 8.89 6.22 -3.85
CA VAL A 56 9.57 7.29 -3.10
C VAL A 56 8.74 8.57 -3.12
N LYS A 57 8.19 8.94 -4.29
CA LYS A 57 7.32 10.10 -4.43
C LYS A 57 6.09 10.02 -3.52
N LEU A 58 5.40 8.87 -3.54
CA LEU A 58 4.22 8.66 -2.69
C LEU A 58 4.59 8.70 -1.21
N GLY A 59 5.67 8.03 -0.79
CA GLY A 59 6.12 8.01 0.60
C GLY A 59 6.39 9.43 1.13
N LEU A 60 7.04 10.28 0.34
CA LEU A 60 7.30 11.67 0.70
C LEU A 60 6.01 12.49 0.84
N ILE A 61 5.05 12.32 -0.08
CA ILE A 61 3.74 12.99 0.00
C ILE A 61 2.99 12.54 1.26
N ILE A 62 2.92 11.23 1.50
CA ILE A 62 2.21 10.65 2.64
C ILE A 62 2.83 11.14 3.96
N ASN A 63 4.15 11.14 4.07
CA ASN A 63 4.85 11.63 5.25
C ASN A 63 4.57 13.13 5.47
N SER A 64 4.62 13.95 4.41
CA SER A 64 4.31 15.37 4.54
C SER A 64 2.87 15.63 4.99
N VAL A 65 1.90 14.84 4.51
CA VAL A 65 0.50 14.92 4.98
C VAL A 65 0.39 14.46 6.43
N ALA A 66 1.09 13.40 6.82
CA ALA A 66 1.11 12.92 8.19
C ALA A 66 1.65 13.97 9.16
N GLU A 67 2.76 14.62 8.82
CA GLU A 67 3.37 15.69 9.62
C GLU A 67 2.44 16.90 9.75
N LYS A 68 1.89 17.40 8.63
CA LYS A 68 1.00 18.58 8.63
C LYS A 68 -0.29 18.39 9.41
N ASN A 69 -0.79 17.16 9.49
CA ASN A 69 -2.04 16.83 10.19
C ASN A 69 -1.77 16.11 11.52
N GLU A 70 -0.51 16.08 11.98
CA GLU A 70 -0.06 15.42 13.21
C GLU A 70 -0.53 13.97 13.36
N ILE A 71 -0.65 13.25 12.24
CA ILE A 71 -1.12 11.86 12.21
C ILE A 71 0.02 10.97 12.70
N LYS A 72 -0.05 10.59 13.97
CA LYS A 72 0.89 9.66 14.60
C LYS A 72 0.31 8.27 14.69
N ILE A 73 1.20 7.28 14.62
CA ILE A 73 0.88 5.90 14.96
C ILE A 73 0.99 5.73 16.46
N THR A 74 -0.07 5.19 17.05
CA THR A 74 -0.07 4.76 18.44
C THR A 74 0.40 3.32 18.56
N ASP A 75 0.83 2.91 19.75
CA ASP A 75 1.19 1.51 20.00
C ASP A 75 0.01 0.54 19.81
N SER A 76 -1.21 1.05 20.01
CA SER A 76 -2.45 0.32 19.68
C SER A 76 -2.56 0.05 18.18
N ASP A 77 -2.28 1.05 17.33
CA ASP A 77 -2.32 0.89 15.88
C ASP A 77 -1.30 -0.16 15.40
N LEU A 78 -0.10 -0.20 16.01
CA LEU A 78 0.91 -1.22 15.72
C LEU A 78 0.45 -2.60 16.17
N THR A 79 -0.11 -2.70 17.37
CA THR A 79 -0.63 -3.97 17.89
C THR A 79 -1.72 -4.52 16.96
N GLN A 80 -2.64 -3.66 16.51
CA GLN A 80 -3.67 -4.02 15.55
C GLN A 80 -3.08 -4.44 14.19
N ALA A 81 -2.05 -3.75 13.70
CA ALA A 81 -1.38 -4.13 12.46
C ALA A 81 -0.72 -5.51 12.58
N VAL A 82 -0.04 -5.81 13.69
CA VAL A 82 0.58 -7.13 13.94
C VAL A 82 -0.48 -8.22 14.04
N VAL A 83 -1.58 -7.98 14.76
CA VAL A 83 -2.71 -8.93 14.87
C VAL A 83 -3.36 -9.17 13.51
N GLY A 84 -3.52 -8.12 12.70
CA GLY A 84 -4.01 -8.22 11.34
C GLY A 84 -3.12 -9.08 10.44
N GLU A 85 -1.80 -8.98 10.61
CA GLU A 85 -0.85 -9.82 9.88
C GLU A 85 -0.87 -11.27 10.38
N ALA A 86 -0.91 -11.48 11.70
CA ALA A 86 -1.02 -12.79 12.33
C ALA A 86 -2.29 -13.53 11.88
N SER A 87 -3.41 -12.82 11.71
CA SER A 87 -4.69 -13.39 11.25
C SER A 87 -4.62 -14.01 9.85
N LYS A 88 -3.59 -13.69 9.05
CA LYS A 88 -3.36 -14.31 7.75
C LYS A 88 -2.75 -15.72 7.86
N TYR A 89 -2.26 -16.10 9.04
CA TYR A 89 -1.58 -17.37 9.32
C TYR A 89 -2.27 -18.14 10.46
N PRO A 90 -3.44 -18.77 10.20
CA PRO A 90 -4.17 -19.52 11.21
C PRO A 90 -3.31 -20.63 11.84
N GLY A 91 -3.30 -20.72 13.17
CA GLY A 91 -2.52 -21.72 13.90
C GLY A 91 -1.06 -21.36 14.18
N GLN A 92 -0.54 -20.27 13.59
CA GLN A 92 0.83 -19.77 13.84
C GLN A 92 0.85 -18.33 14.38
N GLU A 93 -0.32 -17.81 14.78
CA GLU A 93 -0.51 -16.40 15.18
C GLU A 93 0.50 -15.94 16.25
N LYS A 94 0.75 -16.77 17.28
CA LYS A 94 1.71 -16.46 18.34
C LYS A 94 3.14 -16.31 17.83
N GLN A 95 3.56 -17.19 16.90
CA GLN A 95 4.89 -17.13 16.29
C GLN A 95 5.05 -15.88 15.43
N VAL A 96 4.01 -15.49 14.69
CA VAL A 96 4.02 -14.26 13.89
C VAL A 96 4.16 -13.03 14.79
N VAL A 97 3.40 -12.96 15.88
CA VAL A 97 3.51 -11.84 16.83
C VAL A 97 4.91 -11.75 17.42
N GLU A 98 5.50 -12.87 17.82
CA GLU A 98 6.84 -12.95 18.41
C GLU A 98 7.94 -12.63 17.39
N PHE A 99 7.75 -13.04 16.14
CA PHE A 99 8.63 -12.70 15.01
C PHE A 99 8.67 -11.19 14.76
N TYR A 100 7.53 -10.49 14.80
CA TYR A 100 7.53 -9.02 14.68
C TYR A 100 8.14 -8.33 15.90
N LYS A 101 7.89 -8.84 17.11
CA LYS A 101 8.48 -8.28 18.36
C LYS A 101 10.01 -8.41 18.39
N SER A 102 10.55 -9.52 17.92
CA SER A 102 12.00 -9.78 17.89
C SER A 102 12.72 -9.00 16.78
N ASN A 103 12.02 -8.54 15.75
CA ASN A 103 12.60 -7.86 14.59
C ASN A 103 12.18 -6.39 14.49
N PRO A 104 12.94 -5.45 15.09
CA PRO A 104 12.60 -4.02 15.07
C PRO A 104 12.52 -3.44 13.66
N ASN A 105 13.31 -3.96 12.72
CA ASN A 105 13.26 -3.55 11.31
C ASN A 105 11.91 -3.88 10.66
N LEU A 106 11.35 -5.06 10.94
CA LEU A 106 10.04 -5.46 10.42
C LEU A 106 8.92 -4.67 11.09
N MET A 107 9.06 -4.39 12.39
CA MET A 107 8.14 -3.52 13.10
C MET A 107 8.11 -2.10 12.50
N ASN A 108 9.27 -1.55 12.12
CA ASN A 108 9.35 -0.24 11.47
C ASN A 108 8.72 -0.24 10.07
N ASN A 109 8.90 -1.31 9.30
CA ASN A 109 8.21 -1.47 8.01
C ASN A 109 6.69 -1.52 8.21
N LEU A 110 6.21 -2.29 9.18
CA LEU A 110 4.80 -2.40 9.50
C LEU A 110 4.23 -1.05 9.97
N ARG A 111 5.00 -0.27 10.74
CA ARG A 111 4.68 1.10 11.10
C ARG A 111 4.49 1.96 9.85
N GLY A 112 5.39 1.91 8.88
CA GLY A 112 5.24 2.63 7.61
C GLY A 112 3.93 2.29 6.88
N VAL A 113 3.60 1.00 6.78
CA VAL A 113 2.37 0.52 6.14
C VAL A 113 1.12 1.00 6.89
N ALA A 114 1.12 0.90 8.22
CA ALA A 114 0.01 1.37 9.05
C ALA A 114 -0.19 2.90 8.91
N LEU A 115 0.89 3.66 8.73
CA LEU A 115 0.85 5.12 8.64
C LEU A 115 0.19 5.50 7.33
N GLU A 116 0.63 4.86 6.24
CA GLU A 116 0.04 5.04 4.93
C GLU A 116 -1.46 4.74 4.95
N GLU A 117 -1.88 3.65 5.59
CA GLU A 117 -3.30 3.31 5.67
C GLU A 117 -4.10 4.37 6.43
N LYS A 118 -3.58 4.85 7.57
CA LYS A 118 -4.23 5.87 8.40
C LYS A 118 -4.34 7.22 7.66
N VAL A 119 -3.25 7.66 7.03
CA VAL A 119 -3.22 8.89 6.21
C VAL A 119 -4.18 8.77 5.04
N MET A 120 -4.20 7.63 4.34
CA MET A 120 -5.11 7.45 3.21
C MET A 120 -6.58 7.47 3.63
N LYS A 121 -6.92 6.85 4.77
CA LYS A 121 -8.26 6.94 5.35
C LYS A 121 -8.63 8.39 5.67
N TYR A 122 -7.72 9.15 6.25
CA TYR A 122 -7.92 10.57 6.53
C TYR A 122 -8.20 11.37 5.25
N ILE A 123 -7.40 11.16 4.20
CA ILE A 123 -7.59 11.85 2.92
C ILE A 123 -8.93 11.49 2.29
N VAL A 124 -9.26 10.20 2.19
CA VAL A 124 -10.53 9.74 1.59
C VAL A 124 -11.74 10.26 2.36
N ASN A 125 -11.64 10.38 3.69
CA ASN A 125 -12.71 10.93 4.51
C ASN A 125 -12.82 12.46 4.43
N SER A 126 -11.73 13.16 4.15
CA SER A 126 -11.71 14.61 3.99
C SER A 126 -12.10 15.07 2.58
N CYS A 127 -12.16 14.15 1.60
CA CYS A 127 -12.57 14.46 0.24
C CYS A 127 -14.09 14.41 0.05
N GLU A 128 -14.61 15.26 -0.85
CA GLU A 128 -15.98 15.18 -1.32
C GLU A 128 -16.18 13.89 -2.15
N LYS A 129 -17.11 13.05 -1.70
CA LYS A 129 -17.40 11.74 -2.31
C LYS A 129 -18.57 11.88 -3.27
N LYS A 130 -18.35 11.62 -4.56
CA LYS A 130 -19.43 11.53 -5.55
C LYS A 130 -19.84 10.08 -5.74
N GLU A 131 -21.11 9.78 -5.49
CA GLU A 131 -21.67 8.46 -5.76
C GLU A 131 -22.02 8.32 -7.24
N LYS A 132 -21.62 7.19 -7.83
CA LYS A 132 -21.93 6.87 -9.22
C LYS A 132 -22.34 5.41 -9.30
N GLU A 133 -23.53 5.16 -9.81
CA GLU A 133 -23.95 3.81 -10.17
C GLU A 133 -23.09 3.31 -11.34
N CYS A 134 -22.49 2.14 -11.15
CA CYS A 134 -21.71 1.48 -12.19
C CYS A 134 -21.84 -0.03 -12.06
N THR A 135 -21.74 -0.70 -13.21
CA THR A 135 -21.84 -2.17 -13.28
C THR A 135 -20.56 -2.84 -12.73
N ILE A 136 -20.63 -4.12 -12.38
CA ILE A 136 -19.48 -4.89 -11.87
C ILE A 136 -18.31 -4.83 -12.87
N ASP A 137 -18.59 -5.00 -14.17
CA ASP A 137 -17.54 -4.96 -15.18
C ASP A 137 -16.89 -3.58 -15.31
N GLU A 138 -17.67 -2.50 -15.20
CA GLU A 138 -17.14 -1.14 -15.20
C GLU A 138 -16.33 -0.81 -13.94
N LEU A 139 -16.67 -1.41 -12.80
CA LEU A 139 -15.90 -1.25 -11.58
C LEU A 139 -14.49 -1.84 -11.72
N PHE A 140 -14.35 -2.97 -12.42
CA PHE A 140 -13.09 -3.69 -12.59
C PHE A 140 -12.38 -3.45 -13.94
N LYS A 141 -12.89 -2.55 -14.80
CA LYS A 141 -12.35 -2.32 -16.16
C LYS A 141 -10.86 -1.92 -16.21
N SER A 142 -10.33 -1.25 -15.19
CA SER A 142 -8.90 -0.86 -15.17
C SER A 142 -7.97 -2.07 -15.07
N ASP A 143 -6.87 -2.08 -15.83
CA ASP A 143 -5.89 -3.19 -15.87
C ASP A 143 -5.42 -3.68 -14.49
N PHE A 144 -5.30 -2.76 -13.52
CA PHE A 144 -4.93 -3.08 -12.14
C PHE A 144 -6.03 -3.76 -11.30
N LEU A 145 -7.30 -3.64 -11.67
CA LEU A 145 -8.45 -4.28 -10.99
C LEU A 145 -8.85 -5.59 -11.66
N GLN A 146 -8.44 -5.82 -12.92
CA GLN A 146 -8.68 -7.10 -13.60
C GLN A 146 -8.03 -8.29 -12.89
N ASN A 147 -6.86 -8.08 -12.27
CA ASN A 147 -6.18 -9.10 -11.46
C ASN A 147 -6.99 -9.52 -10.21
N GLU A 148 -7.72 -8.60 -9.60
CA GLU A 148 -8.58 -8.89 -8.44
C GLU A 148 -9.89 -9.56 -8.83
N LYS A 149 -10.47 -9.20 -9.98
CA LYS A 149 -11.62 -9.93 -10.55
C LYS A 149 -11.28 -11.43 -10.69
N LYS A 150 -10.05 -11.75 -11.11
CA LYS A 150 -9.54 -13.14 -11.17
C LYS A 150 -9.45 -13.78 -9.77
N MET A 151 -8.90 -13.10 -8.77
CA MET A 151 -8.84 -13.62 -7.38
C MET A 151 -10.22 -13.87 -6.75
N ILE A 152 -11.19 -12.97 -6.96
CA ILE A 152 -12.57 -13.13 -6.47
C ILE A 152 -13.26 -14.32 -7.17
N SER A 153 -13.00 -14.51 -8.47
CA SER A 153 -13.52 -15.66 -9.21
C SER A 153 -12.94 -17.00 -8.74
N ASN A 154 -11.67 -17.04 -8.35
CA ASN A 154 -11.03 -18.24 -7.81
C ASN A 154 -11.51 -18.58 -6.39
N LYS A 155 -11.69 -17.59 -5.50
CA LYS A 155 -12.28 -17.81 -4.17
C LYS A 155 -13.71 -18.37 -4.21
N LYS A 156 -14.48 -18.11 -5.27
CA LYS A 156 -15.80 -18.74 -5.50
C LYS A 156 -15.70 -20.20 -5.97
N LYS A 157 -14.58 -20.61 -6.57
CA LYS A 157 -14.33 -22.00 -6.99
C LYS A 157 -13.79 -22.87 -5.86
N GLU A 158 -13.03 -22.30 -4.91
CA GLU A 158 -12.51 -23.04 -3.74
C GLU A 158 -13.55 -23.29 -2.64
N LYS A 159 -14.71 -22.61 -2.68
CA LYS A 159 -15.83 -22.80 -1.73
C LYS A 159 -16.93 -23.74 -2.24
N LYS A 160 -16.67 -24.54 -3.28
CA LYS A 160 -17.60 -25.51 -3.84
C LYS A 160 -17.05 -26.92 -3.75
#